data_AF-Q9HJD8-F1
#
_entry.id   AF-Q9HJD8-F1
#
_cell.length_a   1.000
_cell.length_b   1.000
_cell.length_c   1.000
_cell.angle_alpha   90.00
_cell.angle_beta   90.00
_cell.angle_gamma   90.00
#
_symmetry.space_group_name_H-M   'P 1'
#
loop_
_entity.id
_entity.type
_entity.pdbx_description
1 polymer ?
#
loop_
_entity_poly.entity_id
_entity_poly.type
_entity_poly.pdbx_seq_one_letter_code
_entity_poly.pdbx_strand_id
1 'polypeptide(L)'
;MRQMNKTGIAHIYASQNNTIIHVTDPTGAETIAMVSGGMVVKNDRDQASPYAAMKAADMVSEALKEKEITDLIIKVRAPGGNKSKIPGPGAQAAIRALSRAGLKIVRIEEVTPIPHDGTKKKGGKRGRRV
;
A
#
# COMPACT_ATOMS: atom_id res chain seq x y z
N MET A 1 27.65 -5.99 -18.93
CA MET A 1 26.27 -6.16 -19.42
C MET A 1 25.33 -5.56 -18.38
N ARG A 2 24.70 -4.41 -18.64
CA ARG A 2 23.83 -3.73 -17.66
C ARG A 2 22.46 -4.43 -17.70
N GLN A 3 22.07 -5.14 -16.63
CA GLN A 3 20.74 -5.73 -16.54
C GLN A 3 19.70 -4.61 -16.67
N MET A 4 18.79 -4.75 -17.64
CA MET A 4 17.75 -3.78 -17.92
C MET A 4 16.58 -4.06 -16.95
N ASN A 5 16.76 -3.66 -15.69
CA ASN A 5 15.76 -3.89 -14.65
C ASN A 5 14.51 -3.03 -14.92
N LYS A 6 13.34 -3.68 -15.07
CA LYS A 6 12.06 -2.98 -15.13
C LYS A 6 11.68 -2.57 -13.71
N THR A 7 11.58 -1.25 -13.50
CA THR A 7 11.23 -0.66 -12.21
C THR A 7 9.76 -0.26 -12.18
N GLY A 8 9.03 -0.67 -11.15
CA GLY A 8 7.67 -0.23 -10.87
C GLY A 8 7.59 0.60 -9.58
N ILE A 9 6.47 1.30 -9.39
CA ILE A 9 6.16 2.01 -8.15
C ILE A 9 5.00 1.31 -7.45
N ALA A 10 5.23 0.82 -6.24
CA ALA A 10 4.20 0.20 -5.40
C ALA A 10 3.64 1.23 -4.41
N HIS A 11 2.42 1.69 -4.67
CA HIS A 11 1.63 2.53 -3.78
C HIS A 11 0.89 1.64 -2.77
N ILE A 12 1.31 1.69 -1.52
CA ILE A 12 0.70 0.94 -0.42
C ILE A 12 -0.17 1.89 0.38
N TYR A 13 -1.48 1.85 0.15
CA TYR A 13 -2.45 2.55 0.96
C TYR A 13 -2.84 1.69 2.16
N ALA A 14 -2.43 2.08 3.37
CA ALA A 14 -2.69 1.33 4.58
C ALA A 14 -3.55 2.15 5.56
N SER A 15 -4.76 1.69 5.80
CA SER A 15 -5.68 2.27 6.78
C SER A 15 -6.03 1.25 7.88
N GLN A 16 -6.74 1.69 8.92
CA GLN A 16 -7.23 0.79 9.97
C GLN A 16 -8.32 -0.17 9.47
N ASN A 17 -8.91 0.08 8.29
CA ASN A 17 -10.05 -0.68 7.79
C ASN A 17 -9.72 -1.49 6.54
N ASN A 18 -8.66 -1.16 5.81
CA ASN A 18 -8.24 -1.89 4.61
C ASN A 18 -6.79 -1.54 4.23
N THR A 19 -6.14 -2.46 3.53
CA THR A 19 -4.84 -2.26 2.86
C THR A 19 -5.01 -2.47 1.36
N ILE A 20 -4.53 -1.53 0.55
CA ILE A 20 -4.58 -1.59 -0.91
C ILE A 20 -3.15 -1.49 -1.42
N ILE A 21 -2.75 -2.45 -2.24
CA ILE A 21 -1.45 -2.48 -2.91
C ILE A 21 -1.73 -2.23 -4.39
N HIS A 22 -1.24 -1.10 -4.88
CA HIS A 22 -1.41 -0.68 -6.26
C HIS A 22 -0.05 -0.43 -6.88
N VAL A 23 0.27 -1.13 -7.96
CA VAL A 23 1.56 -1.03 -8.62
C VAL A 23 1.37 -0.40 -9.99
N THR A 24 2.17 0.63 -10.26
CA THR A 24 2.17 1.39 -11.50
C THR A 24 3.55 1.38 -12.14
N ASP A 25 3.60 1.85 -13.38
CA ASP A 25 4.84 2.25 -14.04
C ASP A 25 5.48 3.48 -13.32
N PRO A 26 6.72 3.86 -13.67
CA PRO A 26 7.41 5.00 -13.06
C PRO A 26 6.68 6.35 -13.21
N THR A 27 5.86 6.53 -14.25
CA THR A 27 5.06 7.76 -14.41
C THR A 27 3.86 7.78 -13.47
N GLY A 28 3.35 6.61 -13.08
CA GLY A 28 2.15 6.46 -12.28
C GLY A 28 0.85 6.48 -13.08
N ALA A 29 0.92 6.54 -14.42
CA ALA A 29 -0.24 6.63 -15.29
C ALA A 29 -0.85 5.27 -15.63
N GLU A 30 -0.01 4.23 -15.76
CA GLU A 30 -0.45 2.89 -16.15
C GLU A 30 -0.46 1.94 -14.96
N THR A 31 -1.60 1.29 -14.76
CA THR A 31 -1.75 0.30 -13.68
C THR A 31 -1.29 -1.06 -14.14
N ILE A 32 -0.38 -1.63 -13.35
CA ILE A 32 0.21 -2.94 -13.61
C ILE A 32 -0.53 -4.01 -12.81
N ALA A 33 -0.71 -3.79 -11.51
CA ALA A 33 -1.44 -4.70 -10.65
C ALA A 33 -2.13 -3.92 -9.53
N MET A 34 -3.29 -4.40 -9.09
CA MET A 34 -3.99 -3.82 -7.96
C MET A 34 -4.71 -4.91 -7.18
N VAL A 35 -4.41 -5.02 -5.89
CA VAL A 35 -5.08 -5.96 -4.98
C VAL A 35 -5.37 -5.25 -3.67
N SER A 36 -6.57 -5.47 -3.14
CA SER A 36 -6.97 -4.98 -1.82
C SER A 36 -7.15 -6.13 -0.84
N GLY A 37 -7.07 -5.84 0.47
CA GLY A 37 -7.35 -6.82 1.51
C GLY A 37 -8.74 -7.44 1.34
N GLY A 38 -9.74 -6.65 0.95
CA GLY A 38 -11.12 -7.13 0.68
C GLY A 38 -11.27 -8.05 -0.53
N MET A 39 -10.28 -8.14 -1.43
CA MET A 39 -10.29 -9.17 -2.48
C MET A 39 -9.83 -10.53 -1.96
N VAL A 40 -9.03 -10.54 -0.90
CA VAL A 40 -8.41 -11.74 -0.33
C VAL A 40 -9.27 -12.36 0.76
N VAL A 41 -9.94 -11.53 1.56
CA VAL A 41 -10.78 -11.97 2.67
C VAL A 41 -12.25 -11.68 2.40
N LYS A 42 -13.13 -12.54 2.92
CA LYS A 42 -14.59 -12.39 2.77
C LYS A 42 -15.21 -11.48 3.84
N ASN A 43 -14.56 -11.33 4.99
CA ASN A 43 -15.08 -10.54 6.11
C ASN A 43 -14.48 -9.13 6.10
N ASP A 44 -15.34 -8.12 6.28
CA ASP A 44 -14.90 -6.72 6.30
C ASP A 44 -13.92 -6.40 7.44
N ARG A 45 -14.11 -7.01 8.61
CA ARG A 45 -13.22 -6.82 9.77
C ARG A 45 -11.78 -7.29 9.54
N ASP A 46 -11.58 -8.19 8.58
CA ASP A 46 -10.27 -8.82 8.33
C ASP A 46 -9.48 -8.09 7.23
N GLN A 47 -10.06 -7.09 6.56
CA GLN A 47 -9.47 -6.40 5.40
C GLN A 47 -8.18 -5.63 5.73
N ALA A 48 -8.08 -5.08 6.95
CA ALA A 48 -6.87 -4.38 7.41
C ALA A 48 -5.81 -5.33 7.99
N SER A 49 -6.14 -6.62 8.17
CA SER A 49 -5.27 -7.54 8.88
C SER A 49 -3.91 -7.70 8.18
N PRO A 50 -2.81 -7.88 8.95
CA PRO A 50 -1.51 -8.21 8.36
C PRO A 50 -1.57 -9.45 7.46
N TYR A 51 -2.44 -10.41 7.81
CA TYR A 51 -2.65 -11.62 7.01
C TYR A 51 -3.21 -11.31 5.61
N ALA A 52 -4.27 -10.50 5.53
CA ALA A 52 -4.85 -10.07 4.26
C ALA A 52 -3.82 -9.29 3.43
N ALA A 53 -3.03 -8.42 4.07
CA ALA A 53 -1.99 -7.64 3.40
C ALA A 53 -0.86 -8.52 2.82
N MET A 54 -0.42 -9.56 3.54
CA MET A 54 0.60 -10.49 3.04
C MET A 54 0.10 -11.24 1.80
N LYS A 55 -1.09 -11.83 1.87
CA LYS A 55 -1.69 -12.52 0.72
C LYS A 55 -1.96 -11.61 -0.47
N ALA A 56 -2.39 -10.37 -0.23
CA ALA A 56 -2.57 -9.38 -1.31
C ALA A 56 -1.22 -9.07 -1.98
N ALA A 57 -0.14 -8.99 -1.21
CA ALA A 57 1.20 -8.76 -1.73
C ALA A 57 1.71 -9.97 -2.54
N ASP A 58 1.40 -11.19 -2.13
CA ASP A 58 1.75 -12.40 -2.87
C ASP A 58 1.08 -12.39 -4.27
N MET A 59 -0.23 -12.13 -4.34
CA MET A 59 -0.96 -12.00 -5.62
C MET A 59 -0.40 -10.90 -6.51
N VAL A 60 -0.04 -9.74 -5.93
CA VAL A 60 0.62 -8.66 -6.67
C VAL A 60 1.98 -9.12 -7.18
N SER A 61 2.75 -9.84 -6.36
CA SER A 61 4.09 -10.30 -6.73
C SER A 61 4.07 -11.29 -7.89
N GLU A 62 3.05 -12.16 -7.96
CA GLU A 62 2.84 -13.07 -9.09
C GLU A 62 2.55 -12.29 -10.37
N ALA A 63 1.62 -11.32 -10.33
CA ALA A 63 1.30 -10.46 -11.46
C ALA A 63 2.50 -9.60 -11.93
N LEU A 64 3.40 -9.22 -11.02
CA LEU A 64 4.62 -8.49 -11.37
C LEU A 64 5.69 -9.39 -12.02
N LYS A 65 5.78 -10.65 -11.59
CA LYS A 65 6.69 -11.65 -12.19
C LYS A 65 6.31 -11.93 -13.65
N GLU A 66 5.01 -12.07 -13.94
CA GLU A 66 4.50 -12.24 -15.31
C GLU A 66 4.86 -11.07 -16.23
N LYS A 67 4.99 -9.86 -15.67
CA LYS A 67 5.32 -8.63 -16.40
C LYS A 67 6.81 -8.28 -16.36
N GLU A 68 7.63 -9.18 -15.81
CA GLU A 68 9.08 -9.06 -15.70
C GLU A 68 9.56 -7.84 -14.89
N ILE A 69 8.77 -7.38 -13.92
CA ILE A 69 9.16 -6.27 -13.04
C ILE A 69 10.01 -6.81 -11.90
N THR A 70 11.25 -6.34 -11.82
CA THR A 70 12.23 -6.83 -10.85
C THR A 70 12.39 -5.88 -9.67
N ASP A 71 12.27 -4.58 -9.92
CA ASP A 71 12.63 -3.53 -8.98
C ASP A 71 11.39 -2.72 -8.58
N LEU A 72 11.23 -2.43 -7.29
CA LEU A 72 10.10 -1.66 -6.76
C LEU A 72 10.57 -0.46 -5.94
N ILE A 73 9.97 0.70 -6.22
CA ILE A 73 9.97 1.86 -5.33
C ILE A 73 8.67 1.82 -4.53
N ILE A 74 8.76 1.77 -3.21
CA ILE A 74 7.59 1.68 -2.34
C ILE A 74 7.21 3.06 -1.85
N LYS A 75 5.93 3.41 -2.04
CA LYS A 75 5.31 4.63 -1.51
C LYS A 75 4.19 4.24 -0.54
N VAL A 76 4.44 4.44 0.75
CA VAL A 76 3.49 4.12 1.82
C VAL A 76 2.62 5.33 2.11
N ARG A 77 1.30 5.14 2.13
CA ARG A 77 0.31 6.19 2.34
C ARG A 77 -0.69 5.79 3.42
N ALA A 78 -0.79 6.58 4.48
CA ALA A 78 -1.92 6.56 5.41
C ALA A 78 -3.09 7.39 4.86
N PRO A 79 -4.30 7.30 5.45
CA PRO A 79 -5.45 8.11 5.03
C PRO A 79 -5.17 9.62 4.95
N GLY A 80 -4.39 10.15 5.90
CA GLY A 80 -3.90 11.53 5.94
C GLY A 80 -4.98 12.61 5.97
N GLY A 81 -4.58 13.85 5.71
CA GLY A 81 -5.46 15.03 5.80
C GLY A 81 -6.02 15.21 7.22
N ASN A 82 -7.35 15.24 7.33
CA ASN A 82 -8.06 15.31 8.62
C ASN A 82 -8.32 13.93 9.26
N LYS A 83 -7.81 12.83 8.67
CA LYS A 83 -7.91 11.46 9.18
C LYS A 83 -6.60 11.01 9.86
N SER A 84 -6.41 9.71 10.07
CA SER A 84 -5.18 9.14 10.63
C SER A 84 -4.00 9.40 9.70
N LYS A 85 -2.90 9.92 10.26
CA LYS A 85 -1.61 10.07 9.58
C LYS A 85 -0.70 8.86 9.75
N ILE A 86 -1.09 7.92 10.61
CA ILE A 86 -0.32 6.71 10.90
C ILE A 86 -0.82 5.61 9.95
N PRO A 87 0.07 4.97 9.17
CA PRO A 87 -0.28 3.84 8.32
C PRO A 87 -0.90 2.69 9.13
N GLY A 88 -1.87 2.00 8.53
CA GLY A 88 -2.47 0.81 9.12
C GLY A 88 -1.51 -0.37 9.27
N PRO A 89 -1.89 -1.40 10.04
CA PRO A 89 -1.02 -2.55 10.34
C PRO A 89 -0.57 -3.34 9.09
N GLY A 90 -1.34 -3.29 8.00
CA GLY A 90 -0.98 -3.93 6.74
C GLY A 90 0.23 -3.32 6.01
N ALA A 91 0.65 -2.09 6.34
CA ALA A 91 1.78 -1.44 5.64
C ALA A 91 3.09 -2.23 5.76
N GLN A 92 3.50 -2.52 7.00
CA GLN A 92 4.73 -3.27 7.27
C GLN A 92 4.65 -4.71 6.78
N ALA A 93 3.46 -5.32 6.88
CA ALA A 93 3.23 -6.68 6.41
C ALA A 93 3.37 -6.80 4.88
N ALA A 94 2.78 -5.87 4.13
CA ALA A 94 2.89 -5.81 2.67
C ALA A 94 4.33 -5.60 2.20
N ILE A 95 5.08 -4.68 2.81
CA ILE A 95 6.49 -4.43 2.47
C ILE A 95 7.34 -5.69 2.66
N ARG A 96 7.16 -6.37 3.81
CA ARG A 96 7.88 -7.62 4.09
C ARG A 96 7.50 -8.73 3.12
N ALA A 97 6.23 -8.85 2.75
CA ALA A 97 5.78 -9.87 1.80
C ALA A 97 6.34 -9.61 0.39
N LEU A 98 6.32 -8.36 -0.10
CA LEU A 98 6.94 -8.00 -1.38
C LEU A 98 8.46 -8.31 -1.39
N SER A 99 9.15 -8.03 -0.27
CA SER A 99 10.57 -8.37 -0.12
C SER A 99 10.80 -9.89 -0.15
N ARG A 100 9.94 -10.68 0.52
CA ARG A 100 10.03 -12.15 0.54
C ARG A 100 9.70 -12.79 -0.82
N ALA A 101 8.88 -12.14 -1.63
CA ALA A 101 8.51 -12.62 -2.96
C ALA A 101 9.67 -12.56 -3.99
N GLY A 102 10.77 -11.90 -3.64
CA GLY A 102 11.98 -11.78 -4.47
C GLY A 102 12.09 -10.48 -5.25
N LEU A 103 11.21 -9.50 -5.01
CA LEU A 103 11.26 -8.19 -5.65
C LEU A 103 12.30 -7.31 -4.96
N LYS A 104 13.15 -6.65 -5.76
CA LYS A 104 14.21 -5.78 -5.24
C LYS A 104 13.64 -4.43 -4.84
N ILE A 105 13.63 -4.14 -3.55
CA ILE A 105 13.17 -2.85 -3.02
C ILE A 105 14.29 -1.82 -3.19
N VAL A 106 14.05 -0.77 -3.99
CA VAL A 106 15.03 0.28 -4.29
C VAL A 106 14.99 1.39 -3.24
N ARG A 107 13.79 1.86 -2.91
CA ARG A 107 13.53 2.99 -2.00
C ARG A 107 12.18 2.78 -1.32
N ILE A 108 12.08 3.22 -0.07
CA ILE A 108 10.83 3.29 0.67
C ILE A 108 10.57 4.75 1.01
N GLU A 109 9.39 5.24 0.70
CA GLU A 109 8.95 6.60 0.97
C GLU A 109 7.66 6.63 1.76
N GLU A 110 7.57 7.59 2.67
CA GLU A 110 6.33 7.97 3.33
C GLU A 110 5.71 9.12 2.52
N VAL A 111 4.49 8.92 2.01
CA VAL A 111 3.78 9.88 1.16
C VAL A 111 2.37 10.18 1.70
N THR A 112 2.21 10.14 3.02
CA THR A 112 0.95 10.51 3.65
C THR A 112 0.71 12.00 3.46
N PRO A 113 -0.49 12.41 3.01
CA PRO A 113 -0.76 13.83 2.79
C PRO A 113 -0.86 14.55 4.13
N ILE A 114 0.11 15.43 4.41
CA ILE A 114 0.17 16.28 5.59
C ILE A 114 -0.35 17.67 5.21
N PRO A 115 -1.48 18.13 5.78
CA PRO A 115 -2.00 19.46 5.49
C PRO A 115 -1.16 20.54 6.19
N HIS A 116 -0.83 21.63 5.48
CA HIS A 116 -0.24 22.85 6.08
C HIS A 116 -1.24 23.51 7.04
N ASP A 117 -2.48 23.65 6.59
CA ASP A 117 -3.65 23.95 7.42
C ASP A 117 -4.73 22.89 7.17
N GLY A 118 -5.37 22.44 8.25
CA GLY A 118 -6.24 21.27 8.25
C GLY A 118 -7.72 21.65 8.21
N THR A 119 -8.52 20.85 7.51
CA THR A 119 -9.98 20.93 7.62
C THR A 119 -10.46 20.33 8.94
N LYS A 120 -11.64 20.76 9.40
CA LYS A 120 -12.25 20.27 10.65
C LYS A 120 -12.35 18.73 10.64
N LYS A 121 -11.87 18.09 11.72
CA LYS A 121 -11.98 16.64 11.90
C LYS A 121 -13.43 16.20 12.13
N LYS A 122 -13.75 14.95 11.78
CA LYS A 122 -15.04 14.32 12.11
C LYS A 122 -15.17 14.11 13.63
N GLY A 123 -16.41 14.08 14.14
CA GLY A 123 -16.72 13.92 15.58
C GLY A 123 -17.08 15.21 16.33
N GLY A 124 -17.05 16.37 15.67
CA GLY A 124 -17.40 17.64 16.30
C GLY A 124 -16.41 18.05 17.40
N LYS A 125 -16.82 19.00 18.26
CA LYS A 125 -15.95 19.55 19.32
C LYS A 125 -15.52 18.50 20.35
N ARG A 126 -16.38 17.50 20.60
CA ARG A 126 -16.20 16.49 21.65
C ARG A 126 -15.66 15.15 21.13
N GLY A 127 -15.46 15.01 19.81
CA GLY A 127 -15.01 13.76 19.20
C GLY A 127 -16.04 12.62 19.24
N ARG A 128 -15.58 11.41 18.92
CA ARG A 128 -16.36 10.17 19.00
C ARG A 128 -16.55 9.77 20.47
N ARG A 129 -17.80 9.53 20.89
CA ARG A 129 -18.21 9.21 22.28
C ARG A 129 -18.81 7.81 22.45
N VAL A 130 -18.55 6.94 21.48
CA VAL A 130 -18.82 5.50 21.62
C VAL A 130 -17.54 4.80 22.00
#